data_AF-A0A9Q9VDF6-F1
#
_entry.id   AF-A0A9Q9VDF6-F1
#
_cell.length_a   1.000
_cell.length_b   1.000
_cell.length_c   1.000
_cell.angle_alpha   90.00
_cell.angle_beta   90.00
_cell.angle_gamma   90.00
#
_symmetry.space_group_name_H-M   'P 1'
#
loop_
_entity.id
_entity.type
_entity.pdbx_description
1 polymer ?
#
loop_
_entity_poly.entity_id
_entity_poly.type
_entity_poly.pdbx_seq_one_letter_code
_entity_poly.pdbx_strand_id
1 'polypeptide(L)'
;MDSSEHGPSVSSTGVASGGNLPPGLTEEEAEEMQVELTKVDDEIQTLRQVLVAKERHAAELKRRLGISPISEIKQNLTKGWHEVQCSNAYMRTSQTLGDLNRRVTTSNVYLTASATLEEIGRSDAYKRTQETLSQAGQMTSAAFSSMGSAIRNQFGEMSTK
;
A
#
# COMPACT_ATOMS: atom_id res chain seq x y z
N MET A 1 -38.78 79.89 -20.04
CA MET A 1 -38.61 78.44 -19.76
C MET A 1 -38.44 77.78 -21.11
N ASP A 2 -37.34 77.15 -21.48
CA ASP A 2 -36.09 76.85 -20.78
C ASP A 2 -35.13 76.32 -21.87
N SER A 3 -33.89 76.81 -21.84
CA SER A 3 -32.60 76.22 -22.31
C SER A 3 -32.55 75.46 -23.64
N SER A 4 -31.94 75.99 -24.71
CA SER A 4 -30.49 76.18 -24.98
C SER A 4 -29.79 74.94 -25.56
N GLU A 5 -29.46 75.07 -26.87
CA GLU A 5 -28.31 74.56 -27.64
C GLU A 5 -27.47 73.38 -27.13
N HIS A 6 -27.17 72.40 -27.98
CA HIS A 6 -25.89 72.33 -28.72
C HIS A 6 -25.83 71.12 -29.67
N GLY A 7 -25.15 71.33 -30.79
CA GLY A 7 -25.03 70.41 -31.92
C GLY A 7 -24.15 69.17 -31.72
N PRO A 8 -23.91 68.42 -32.81
CA PRO A 8 -23.59 66.99 -32.80
C PRO A 8 -22.07 66.73 -32.84
N SER A 9 -21.58 65.67 -32.18
CA SER A 9 -20.24 65.16 -32.47
C SER A 9 -19.97 63.77 -31.87
N VAL A 10 -19.04 63.10 -32.54
CA VAL A 10 -18.23 61.91 -32.22
C VAL A 10 -18.90 60.55 -32.42
N SER A 11 -18.74 59.92 -33.59
CA SER A 11 -17.51 59.35 -34.20
C SER A 11 -16.91 58.22 -33.37
N SER A 12 -17.05 57.03 -33.96
CA SER A 12 -16.20 55.85 -33.87
C SER A 12 -14.77 56.12 -33.39
N THR A 13 -14.38 55.45 -32.31
CA THR A 13 -12.97 55.13 -32.07
C THR A 13 -12.88 53.70 -31.57
N GLY A 14 -12.24 52.85 -32.39
CA GLY A 14 -11.74 51.56 -31.95
C GLY A 14 -10.54 51.73 -30.99
N VAL A 15 -9.90 50.58 -30.80
CA VAL A 15 -8.63 50.29 -30.09
C VAL A 15 -8.66 50.31 -28.55
N ALA A 16 -8.55 49.09 -28.00
CA ALA A 16 -7.69 48.82 -26.85
C ALA A 16 -7.09 47.42 -27.00
N SER A 17 -5.98 47.34 -27.74
CA SER A 17 -4.97 46.30 -27.52
C SER A 17 -4.13 46.79 -26.35
N GLY A 18 -4.30 46.20 -25.17
CA GLY A 18 -3.59 46.60 -23.95
C GLY A 18 -2.84 45.42 -23.35
N GLY A 19 -1.56 45.28 -23.69
CA GLY A 19 -0.60 44.60 -22.83
C GLY A 19 -0.43 45.46 -21.59
N ASN A 20 -0.93 45.00 -20.45
CA ASN A 20 -0.97 45.79 -19.23
C ASN A 20 0.17 45.34 -18.32
N LEU A 21 1.27 46.12 -18.29
CA LEU A 21 2.23 46.06 -17.18
C LEU A 21 1.52 46.45 -15.87
N PRO A 22 1.94 45.90 -14.71
CA PRO A 22 1.36 46.23 -13.42
C PRO A 22 1.53 47.74 -13.09
N PRO A 23 0.56 48.37 -12.39
CA PRO A 23 0.59 49.81 -12.17
C PRO A 23 1.66 50.16 -11.12
N GLY A 24 2.70 50.88 -11.53
CA GLY A 24 3.69 51.49 -10.63
C GLY A 24 5.17 51.24 -10.95
N LEU A 25 5.48 50.42 -11.95
CA LEU A 25 6.85 50.22 -12.45
C LEU A 25 7.07 51.04 -13.72
N THR A 26 8.12 51.83 -13.73
CA THR A 26 8.60 52.47 -14.96
C THR A 26 9.19 51.40 -15.90
N GLU A 27 9.12 51.62 -17.22
CA GLU A 27 9.62 50.66 -18.22
C GLU A 27 11.09 50.28 -17.96
N GLU A 28 11.88 51.24 -17.48
CA GLU A 28 13.30 51.09 -17.13
C GLU A 28 13.52 50.10 -15.96
N GLU A 29 12.68 50.16 -14.92
CA GLU A 29 12.76 49.22 -13.78
C GLU A 29 12.35 47.79 -14.19
N ALA A 30 11.42 47.66 -15.15
CA ALA A 30 11.01 46.36 -15.68
C ALA A 30 12.09 45.71 -16.55
N GLU A 31 12.85 46.51 -17.30
CA GLU A 31 14.03 46.06 -18.04
C GLU A 31 15.17 45.65 -17.10
N GLU A 32 15.44 46.44 -16.05
CA GLU A 32 16.49 46.13 -15.06
C GLU A 32 16.22 44.80 -14.33
N MET A 33 14.98 44.56 -13.92
CA MET A 33 14.58 43.27 -13.30
C MET A 33 14.76 42.07 -14.24
N GLN A 34 14.55 42.23 -15.55
CA GLN A 34 14.78 41.14 -16.51
C GLN A 34 16.26 40.82 -16.66
N VAL A 35 17.13 41.85 -16.64
CA VAL A 35 18.58 41.67 -16.68
C VAL A 35 19.08 40.98 -15.41
N GLU A 36 18.61 41.40 -14.24
CA GLU A 36 18.96 40.75 -12.98
C GLU A 36 18.47 39.30 -12.93
N LEU A 37 17.25 39.03 -13.38
CA LEU A 37 16.69 37.68 -13.43
C LEU A 37 17.56 36.77 -14.31
N THR A 38 17.95 37.24 -15.49
CA THR A 38 18.82 36.49 -16.41
C THR A 38 20.16 36.16 -15.76
N LYS A 39 20.78 37.13 -15.07
CA LYS A 39 22.04 36.93 -14.36
C LYS A 39 21.91 35.91 -13.22
N VAL A 40 20.82 35.95 -12.45
CA VAL A 40 20.54 35.00 -11.38
C VAL A 40 20.34 33.59 -11.94
N ASP A 41 19.63 33.45 -13.06
CA ASP A 41 19.44 32.15 -13.72
C ASP A 41 20.76 31.54 -14.22
N ASP A 42 21.67 32.36 -14.77
CA ASP A 42 23.02 31.92 -15.17
C ASP A 42 23.87 31.48 -13.96
N GLU A 43 23.79 32.20 -12.84
CA GLU A 43 24.46 31.82 -11.60
C GLU A 43 23.91 30.50 -11.06
N ILE A 44 22.58 30.33 -11.04
CA ILE A 44 21.92 29.07 -10.64
C ILE A 44 22.40 27.92 -11.54
N GLN A 45 22.48 28.13 -12.85
CA GLN A 45 22.95 27.12 -13.78
C GLN A 45 24.41 26.75 -13.50
N THR A 46 25.26 27.73 -13.26
CA THR A 46 26.67 27.53 -12.92
C THR A 46 26.81 26.77 -11.60
N LEU A 47 26.07 27.15 -10.56
CA LEU A 47 26.08 26.47 -9.26
C LEU A 47 25.62 25.01 -9.37
N ARG A 48 24.63 24.71 -10.21
CA ARG A 48 24.22 23.32 -10.50
C ARG A 48 25.35 22.52 -11.14
N GLN A 49 26.08 23.10 -12.10
CA GLN A 49 27.24 22.44 -12.71
C GLN A 49 28.35 22.17 -11.69
N VAL A 50 28.65 23.16 -10.84
CA VAL A 50 29.64 23.02 -9.77
C VAL A 50 29.22 21.93 -8.78
N LEU A 51 27.95 21.88 -8.39
CA LEU A 51 27.42 20.86 -7.49
C LEU A 51 27.60 19.46 -8.07
N VAL A 52 27.19 19.26 -9.34
CA VAL A 52 27.37 17.97 -10.04
C VAL A 52 28.85 17.57 -10.07
N ALA A 53 29.75 18.52 -10.33
CA ALA A 53 31.19 18.25 -10.30
C ALA A 53 31.69 17.85 -8.90
N LYS A 54 31.20 18.51 -7.84
CA LYS A 54 31.54 18.19 -6.45
C LYS A 54 31.00 16.83 -6.02
N GLU A 55 29.77 16.49 -6.39
CA GLU A 55 29.16 15.19 -6.14
C GLU A 55 29.98 14.06 -6.79
N ARG A 56 30.39 14.25 -8.05
CA ARG A 56 31.25 13.30 -8.76
C ARG A 56 32.61 13.14 -8.07
N HIS A 57 33.22 14.24 -7.60
CA HIS A 57 34.47 14.19 -6.86
C HIS A 57 34.33 13.48 -5.50
N ALA A 58 33.23 13.73 -4.78
CA ALA A 58 32.93 13.05 -3.54
C ALA A 58 32.72 11.54 -3.75
N ALA A 59 32.01 11.15 -4.82
CA ALA A 59 31.84 9.75 -5.18
C ALA A 59 33.18 9.07 -5.50
N GLU A 60 34.08 9.76 -6.19
CA GLU A 60 35.43 9.27 -6.48
C GLU A 60 36.28 9.12 -5.20
N LEU A 61 36.22 10.08 -4.28
CA LEU A 61 36.88 9.98 -2.98
C LEU A 61 36.34 8.80 -2.16
N LYS A 62 35.01 8.62 -2.09
CA LYS A 62 34.39 7.46 -1.44
C LYS A 62 34.88 6.15 -2.05
N ARG A 63 34.94 6.05 -3.38
CA ARG A 63 35.49 4.88 -4.09
C ARG A 63 36.95 4.61 -3.71
N ARG A 64 37.80 5.64 -3.68
CA ARG A 64 39.22 5.53 -3.30
C ARG A 64 39.41 5.11 -1.83
N LEU A 65 38.51 5.52 -0.95
CA LEU A 65 38.48 5.11 0.45
C LEU A 65 37.84 3.72 0.67
N GLY A 66 37.41 3.04 -0.40
CA GLY A 66 36.76 1.73 -0.30
C GLY A 66 35.30 1.78 0.17
N ILE A 67 34.72 2.98 0.31
CA ILE A 67 33.31 3.19 0.64
C ILE A 67 32.51 3.00 -0.64
N SER A 68 32.03 1.77 -0.85
CA SER A 68 31.20 1.46 -2.02
C SER A 68 29.74 1.88 -1.73
N PRO A 69 29.05 2.59 -2.65
CA PRO A 69 27.63 2.95 -2.48
C PRO A 69 26.76 1.72 -2.18
N ILE A 70 27.13 0.56 -2.73
CA ILE A 70 26.40 -0.70 -2.53
C ILE A 70 26.72 -1.35 -1.18
N SER A 71 27.89 -1.08 -0.58
CA SER A 71 28.22 -1.59 0.75
C SER A 71 27.50 -0.82 1.83
N GLU A 72 27.34 0.51 1.72
CA GLU A 72 26.53 1.31 2.65
C GLU A 72 25.06 0.87 2.64
N ILE A 73 24.46 0.65 1.47
CA ILE A 73 23.08 0.15 1.35
C ILE A 73 22.96 -1.23 1.99
N LYS A 74 23.88 -2.16 1.66
CA LYS A 74 23.88 -3.50 2.27
C LYS A 74 24.06 -3.45 3.78
N GLN A 75 24.96 -2.62 4.30
CA GLN A 75 25.21 -2.51 5.73
C GLN A 75 24.01 -1.90 6.47
N ASN A 76 23.42 -0.82 5.94
CA ASN A 76 22.25 -0.17 6.55
C ASN A 76 21.03 -1.08 6.53
N LEU A 77 20.81 -1.83 5.43
CA LEU A 77 19.70 -2.76 5.34
C LEU A 77 19.90 -3.98 6.26
N THR A 78 21.13 -4.52 6.32
CA THR A 78 21.45 -5.65 7.22
C THR A 78 21.29 -5.23 8.68
N LYS A 79 21.78 -4.03 9.05
CA LYS A 79 21.60 -3.48 10.40
C LYS A 79 20.14 -3.21 10.70
N GLY A 80 19.41 -2.52 9.82
CA GLY A 80 17.99 -2.22 10.04
C GLY A 80 17.13 -3.49 10.13
N TRP A 81 17.43 -4.51 9.35
CA TRP A 81 16.78 -5.82 9.45
C TRP A 81 17.09 -6.51 10.78
N HIS A 82 18.37 -6.52 11.19
CA HIS A 82 18.80 -7.12 12.44
C HIS A 82 18.26 -6.35 13.66
N GLU A 83 18.19 -5.04 13.58
CA GLU A 83 17.58 -4.17 14.59
C GLU A 83 16.09 -4.44 14.71
N VAL A 84 15.36 -4.66 13.62
CA VAL A 84 13.93 -5.05 13.69
C VAL A 84 13.77 -6.45 14.30
N GLN A 85 14.63 -7.41 13.92
CA GLN A 85 14.59 -8.78 14.43
C GLN A 85 14.98 -8.86 15.92
N CYS A 86 15.95 -8.06 16.36
CA CYS A 86 16.50 -8.06 17.71
C CYS A 86 15.97 -6.93 18.60
N SER A 87 15.09 -6.05 18.10
CA SER A 87 14.58 -4.93 18.89
C SER A 87 13.84 -5.46 20.11
N ASN A 88 14.08 -4.79 21.23
CA ASN A 88 13.33 -4.95 22.47
C ASN A 88 11.83 -4.87 22.23
N ALA A 89 11.36 -4.08 21.27
CA ALA A 89 9.93 -3.99 20.95
C ALA A 89 9.39 -5.33 20.39
N TYR A 90 10.03 -5.91 19.37
CA TYR A 90 9.60 -7.19 18.80
C TYR A 90 9.76 -8.35 19.79
N MET A 91 10.88 -8.41 20.51
CA MET A 91 11.09 -9.42 21.55
C MET A 91 10.09 -9.28 22.72
N ARG A 92 9.79 -8.07 23.17
CA ARG A 92 8.77 -7.86 24.23
C ARG A 92 7.37 -8.15 23.74
N THR A 93 7.03 -7.80 22.50
CA THR A 93 5.72 -8.11 21.93
C THR A 93 5.54 -9.62 21.74
N SER A 94 6.57 -10.33 21.27
CA SER A 94 6.51 -11.80 21.13
C SER A 94 6.46 -12.50 22.49
N GLN A 95 7.19 -12.02 23.49
CA GLN A 95 7.08 -12.49 24.88
C GLN A 95 5.69 -12.23 25.46
N THR A 96 5.13 -11.03 25.25
CA THR A 96 3.79 -10.66 25.74
C THR A 96 2.69 -11.50 25.08
N LEU A 97 2.82 -11.81 23.78
CA LEU A 97 1.92 -12.72 23.08
C LEU A 97 2.04 -14.15 23.64
N GLY A 98 3.25 -14.61 23.91
CA GLY A 98 3.49 -15.91 24.55
C GLY A 98 2.85 -16.00 25.93
N ASP A 99 2.99 -14.95 26.75
CA ASP A 99 2.38 -14.86 28.07
C ASP A 99 0.86 -14.79 28.01
N LEU A 100 0.28 -14.04 27.07
CA LEU A 100 -1.16 -14.00 26.86
C LEU A 100 -1.70 -15.38 26.47
N ASN A 101 -1.05 -16.05 25.50
CA ASN A 101 -1.43 -17.40 25.08
C ASN A 101 -1.35 -18.40 26.24
N ARG A 102 -0.30 -18.30 27.06
CA ARG A 102 -0.15 -19.11 28.27
C ARG A 102 -1.27 -18.84 29.25
N ARG A 103 -1.54 -17.56 29.56
CA ARG A 103 -2.60 -17.14 30.50
C ARG A 103 -3.99 -17.57 30.05
N VAL A 104 -4.29 -17.47 28.76
CA VAL A 104 -5.56 -17.94 28.19
C VAL A 104 -5.68 -19.46 28.36
N THR A 105 -4.66 -20.21 27.95
CA THR A 105 -4.66 -21.68 28.02
C THR A 105 -4.73 -22.20 29.46
N THR A 106 -4.07 -21.52 30.41
CA THR A 106 -4.11 -21.89 31.83
C THR A 106 -5.28 -21.27 32.59
N SER A 107 -6.08 -20.42 31.94
CA SER A 107 -7.20 -19.79 32.62
C SER A 107 -8.21 -20.86 33.01
N ASN A 108 -8.77 -20.70 34.21
CA ASN A 108 -9.80 -21.60 34.71
C ASN A 108 -11.01 -21.66 33.75
N VAL A 109 -11.31 -20.55 33.07
CA VAL A 109 -12.38 -20.46 32.07
C VAL A 109 -12.08 -21.32 30.84
N TYR A 110 -10.86 -21.26 30.27
CA TYR A 110 -10.47 -22.10 29.14
C TYR A 110 -10.44 -23.58 29.53
N LEU A 111 -9.85 -23.92 30.68
CA LEU A 111 -9.78 -25.31 31.16
C LEU A 111 -11.18 -25.89 31.44
N THR A 112 -12.07 -25.09 32.03
CA THR A 112 -13.46 -25.51 32.30
C THR A 112 -14.24 -25.65 30.99
N ALA A 113 -14.11 -24.69 30.07
CA ALA A 113 -14.76 -24.76 28.76
C ALA A 113 -14.23 -25.91 27.90
N SER A 114 -12.92 -26.21 27.96
CA SER A 114 -12.34 -27.35 27.24
C SER A 114 -12.78 -28.68 27.85
N ALA A 115 -12.86 -28.76 29.18
CA ALA A 115 -13.35 -29.94 29.87
C ALA A 115 -14.84 -30.20 29.57
N THR A 116 -15.69 -29.15 29.56
CA THR A 116 -17.10 -29.30 29.21
C THR A 116 -17.28 -29.63 27.72
N LEU A 117 -16.44 -29.09 26.83
CA LEU A 117 -16.46 -29.47 25.41
C LEU A 117 -16.07 -30.94 25.21
N GLU A 118 -15.06 -31.40 25.94
CA GLU A 118 -14.65 -32.81 25.93
C GLU A 118 -15.74 -33.72 26.52
N GLU A 119 -16.43 -33.27 27.57
CA GLU A 119 -17.58 -33.95 28.17
C GLU A 119 -18.77 -34.03 27.21
N ILE A 120 -19.09 -32.93 26.50
CA ILE A 120 -20.11 -32.91 25.45
C ILE A 120 -19.73 -33.86 24.31
N GLY A 121 -18.46 -33.88 23.89
CA GLY A 121 -17.97 -34.82 22.87
C GLY A 121 -18.03 -36.29 23.32
N ARG A 122 -17.93 -36.56 24.63
CA ARG A 122 -18.07 -37.91 25.20
C ARG A 122 -19.52 -38.28 25.52
N SER A 123 -20.44 -37.32 25.51
CA SER A 123 -21.85 -37.50 25.84
C SER A 123 -22.56 -38.47 24.89
N ASP A 124 -23.51 -39.22 25.42
CA ASP A 124 -24.36 -40.13 24.66
C ASP A 124 -25.19 -39.40 23.60
N ALA A 125 -25.53 -38.13 23.80
CA ALA A 125 -26.25 -37.34 22.80
C ALA A 125 -25.37 -37.07 21.57
N TYR A 126 -24.10 -36.73 21.77
CA TYR A 126 -23.15 -36.53 20.68
C TYR A 126 -22.82 -37.85 19.99
N LYS A 127 -22.54 -38.91 20.76
CA LYS A 127 -22.29 -40.25 20.22
C LYS A 127 -23.47 -40.79 19.41
N ARG A 128 -24.71 -40.69 19.91
CA ARG A 128 -25.90 -41.11 19.15
C ARG A 128 -26.06 -40.32 17.85
N THR A 129 -25.75 -39.03 17.86
CA THR A 129 -25.81 -38.20 16.65
C THR A 129 -24.72 -38.62 15.66
N GLN A 130 -23.49 -38.85 16.14
CA GLN A 130 -22.38 -39.37 15.34
C GLN A 130 -22.68 -40.76 14.76
N GLU A 131 -23.28 -41.64 15.55
CA GLU A 131 -23.71 -42.97 15.13
C GLU A 131 -24.83 -42.88 14.08
N THR A 132 -25.82 -42.01 14.29
CA THR A 132 -26.91 -41.79 13.33
C THR A 132 -26.37 -41.25 12.01
N LEU A 133 -25.46 -40.27 12.06
CA LEU A 133 -24.81 -39.73 10.87
C LEU A 133 -23.98 -40.80 10.15
N SER A 134 -23.22 -41.61 10.90
CA SER A 134 -22.43 -42.71 10.33
C SER A 134 -23.32 -43.77 9.70
N GLN A 135 -24.42 -44.16 10.35
CA GLN A 135 -25.37 -45.13 9.82
C GLN A 135 -26.06 -44.59 8.55
N ALA A 136 -26.53 -43.35 8.56
CA ALA A 136 -27.11 -42.71 7.39
C ALA A 136 -26.11 -42.62 6.23
N GLY A 137 -24.84 -42.32 6.53
CA GLY A 137 -23.74 -42.32 5.56
C GLY A 137 -23.50 -43.70 4.95
N GLN A 138 -23.48 -44.76 5.76
CA GLN A 138 -23.33 -46.14 5.27
C GLN A 138 -24.52 -46.57 4.41
N MET A 139 -25.75 -46.24 4.81
CA MET A 139 -26.95 -46.53 4.01
C MET A 139 -26.93 -45.80 2.66
N THR A 140 -26.49 -44.54 2.65
CA THR A 140 -26.34 -43.75 1.42
C THR A 140 -25.25 -44.32 0.51
N SER A 141 -24.10 -44.68 1.05
CA SER A 141 -23.02 -45.35 0.30
C SER A 141 -23.48 -46.69 -0.27
N ALA A 142 -24.26 -47.47 0.47
CA ALA A 142 -24.81 -48.74 -0.01
C ALA A 142 -25.83 -48.54 -1.15
N ALA A 143 -26.68 -47.52 -1.05
CA ALA A 143 -27.60 -47.15 -2.12
C ALA A 143 -26.86 -46.69 -3.38
N PHE A 144 -25.84 -45.85 -3.23
CA PHE A 144 -25.00 -45.40 -4.36
C PHE A 144 -24.25 -46.56 -5.02
N SER A 145 -23.67 -47.47 -4.24
CA SER A 145 -23.01 -48.68 -4.75
C SER A 145 -23.99 -49.59 -5.50
N SER A 146 -25.21 -49.76 -4.98
CA SER A 146 -26.26 -50.53 -5.66
C SER A 146 -26.66 -49.92 -7.00
N MET A 147 -26.79 -48.58 -7.06
CA MET A 147 -26.99 -47.87 -8.32
C MET A 147 -25.83 -48.06 -9.29
N GLY A 148 -24.58 -47.93 -8.81
CA GLY A 148 -23.39 -48.15 -9.63
C GLY A 148 -23.32 -49.57 -10.20
N SER A 149 -23.74 -50.56 -9.42
CA SER A 149 -23.81 -51.96 -9.85
C SER A 149 -24.93 -52.20 -10.87
N ALA A 150 -26.10 -51.59 -10.68
CA ALA A 150 -27.20 -51.65 -11.64
C ALA A 150 -26.81 -51.02 -12.99
N ILE A 151 -26.14 -49.86 -12.97
CA ILE A 151 -25.62 -49.20 -14.18
C ILE A 151 -24.55 -50.07 -14.85
N ARG A 152 -23.64 -50.69 -14.06
CA ARG A 152 -22.60 -51.58 -14.59
C ARG A 152 -23.21 -52.82 -15.25
N ASN A 153 -24.24 -53.41 -14.66
CA ASN A 153 -24.93 -54.55 -15.24
C ASN A 153 -25.67 -54.17 -16.53
N GLN A 154 -26.35 -53.02 -16.56
CA GLN A 154 -26.98 -52.50 -17.78
C GLN A 154 -25.96 -52.30 -18.91
N PHE A 155 -24.75 -51.80 -18.59
CA PHE A 155 -23.70 -51.58 -19.57
C PHE A 155 -23.03 -52.90 -20.03
N GLY A 156 -22.82 -53.84 -19.12
CA GLY A 156 -22.32 -55.18 -19.44
C GLY A 156 -23.27 -55.98 -20.33
N GLU A 157 -24.57 -55.84 -20.12
CA GLU A 157 -25.62 -56.51 -20.91
C GLU A 157 -25.76 -55.90 -22.32
N MET A 158 -25.45 -54.62 -22.51
CA MET A 158 -25.32 -54.01 -23.85
C MET A 158 -24.07 -54.45 -24.60
N SER A 159 -22.98 -54.77 -23.89
CA SER A 159 -21.71 -55.20 -24.52
C SER A 159 -21.70 -56.67 -24.95
N THR A 160 -22.73 -57.45 -24.60
CA THR A 160 -22.86 -58.88 -24.93
C THR A 160 -23.92 -59.18 -26.01
N LYS A 161 -24.48 -58.14 -26.64
CA LYS A 161 -25.25 -58.21 -27.90
C LYS A 161 -24.39 -57.69 -29.05
#